data_AF-B9XB15-F1
#
_entry.id   AF-B9XB15-F1
#
_cell.length_a   1.000
_cell.length_b   1.000
_cell.length_c   1.000
_cell.angle_alpha   90.00
_cell.angle_beta   90.00
_cell.angle_gamma   90.00
#
_symmetry.space_group_name_H-M   'P 1'
#
loop_
_entity.id
_entity.type
_entity.pdbx_description
1 polymer ?
#
loop_
_entity_poly.entity_id
_entity_poly.type
_entity_poly.pdbx_seq_one_letter_code
_entity_poly.pdbx_strand_id
1 'polypeptide(L)'
;MNSQAALKSGPMAWHGVIHRYAKHLPVSATTPIISLNEGNTPLIRVDNFVKAIGGEFELYLKYEGLNPTCSFKDRGMTMAVSKAAERKGASGDLREHGKYFRPGGGLCGAR
;
A
#
# COMPACT_ATOMS: atom_id res chain seq x y z
N MET A 1 35.77 24.89 11.37
CA MET A 1 35.15 23.78 12.12
C MET A 1 33.64 23.96 12.09
N ASN A 2 32.96 23.23 11.22
CA ASN A 2 31.76 22.47 11.58
C ASN A 2 31.37 21.57 10.42
N SER A 3 31.96 20.39 10.49
CA SER A 3 31.53 19.17 9.84
C SER A 3 30.11 18.84 10.29
N GLN A 4 29.11 19.09 9.45
CA GLN A 4 27.89 18.30 9.51
C GLN A 4 27.91 17.39 8.29
N ALA A 5 28.16 16.13 8.61
CA ALA A 5 28.32 15.03 7.70
C ALA A 5 27.15 14.98 6.71
N ALA A 6 27.48 14.75 5.44
CA ALA A 6 26.53 14.27 4.46
C ALA A 6 25.78 13.08 5.09
N LEU A 7 24.49 13.29 5.39
CA LEU A 7 23.59 12.22 5.79
C LEU A 7 23.61 11.21 4.64
N LYS A 8 24.32 10.10 4.82
CA LYS A 8 24.21 8.93 3.96
C LYS A 8 22.75 8.52 4.01
N SER A 9 21.99 8.85 2.97
CA SER A 9 20.58 8.46 2.87
C SER A 9 20.54 6.94 2.80
N GLY A 10 20.30 6.30 3.94
CA GLY A 10 19.90 4.89 3.98
C GLY A 10 18.65 4.69 3.10
N PRO A 11 18.30 3.44 2.75
CA PRO A 11 17.07 3.19 2.01
C PRO A 11 15.92 3.89 2.74
N MET A 12 15.23 4.81 2.06
CA MET A 12 14.12 5.53 2.67
C MET A 12 13.12 4.50 3.19
N ALA A 13 12.84 4.54 4.48
CA ALA A 13 11.89 3.62 5.09
C ALA A 13 10.54 3.72 4.37
N TRP A 14 9.95 2.57 4.07
CA TRP A 14 8.63 2.53 3.44
C TRP A 14 7.56 2.87 4.47
N HIS A 15 6.78 3.91 4.20
CA HIS A 15 5.73 4.42 5.10
C HIS A 15 4.32 4.25 4.51
N GLY A 16 4.10 3.25 3.65
CA GLY A 16 2.78 2.98 3.08
C GLY A 16 2.45 3.75 1.80
N VAL A 17 1.36 3.34 1.14
CA VAL A 17 0.95 3.83 -0.19
C VAL A 17 0.57 5.30 -0.13
N ILE A 18 -0.16 5.72 0.91
CA ILE A 18 -0.67 7.10 1.01
C ILE A 18 0.48 8.10 1.11
N HIS A 19 1.47 7.84 1.97
CA HIS A 19 2.63 8.73 2.11
C HIS A 19 3.43 8.84 0.80
N ARG A 20 3.63 7.73 0.09
CA ARG A 20 4.42 7.72 -1.15
C ARG A 20 3.74 8.44 -2.30
N TYR A 21 2.41 8.33 -2.39
CA TYR A 21 1.61 8.76 -3.53
C TYR A 21 0.58 9.83 -3.20
N ALA A 22 0.73 10.54 -2.08
CA ALA A 22 -0.22 11.56 -1.59
C ALA A 22 -0.64 12.55 -2.69
N LYS A 23 0.30 13.00 -3.54
CA LYS A 23 0.05 13.91 -4.67
C LYS A 23 -0.92 13.39 -5.74
N HIS A 24 -1.19 12.09 -5.77
CA HIS A 24 -2.11 11.43 -6.71
C HIS A 24 -3.39 10.95 -6.04
N LEU A 25 -3.52 11.13 -4.73
CA LEU A 25 -4.61 10.61 -3.92
C LEU A 25 -5.45 11.76 -3.36
N PRO A 26 -6.76 11.56 -3.13
CA PRO A 26 -7.65 12.58 -2.58
C PRO A 26 -7.48 12.76 -1.06
N VAL A 27 -6.25 13.06 -0.62
CA VAL A 27 -5.87 13.29 0.77
C VAL A 27 -5.51 14.76 1.00
N SER A 28 -5.89 15.28 2.15
CA SER A 28 -5.58 16.63 2.62
C SER A 28 -4.53 16.57 3.72
N ALA A 29 -3.96 17.73 4.11
CA ALA A 29 -3.05 17.81 5.26
C ALA A 29 -3.72 17.38 6.58
N THR A 30 -5.06 17.43 6.63
CA THR A 30 -5.87 17.04 7.79
C THR A 30 -6.36 15.59 7.73
N THR A 31 -6.17 14.87 6.62
CA THR A 31 -6.57 13.47 6.52
C THR A 31 -5.69 12.62 7.45
N PRO A 32 -6.25 11.94 8.46
CA PRO A 32 -5.49 11.00 9.28
C PRO A 32 -5.09 9.80 8.42
N ILE A 33 -3.79 9.51 8.34
CA ILE A 33 -3.27 8.41 7.54
C ILE A 33 -3.20 7.15 8.41
N ILE A 34 -4.01 6.15 8.06
CA ILE A 34 -4.06 4.84 8.72
C ILE A 34 -3.43 3.83 7.77
N SER A 35 -2.17 3.48 8.00
CA SER A 35 -1.39 2.57 7.17
C SER A 35 -0.84 1.40 8.00
N LEU A 36 -0.70 0.25 7.33
CA LEU A 36 -0.01 -0.93 7.85
C LEU A 36 1.29 -1.19 7.08
N ASN A 37 1.85 -0.14 6.48
CA ASN A 37 2.99 -0.19 5.56
C ASN A 37 2.70 -1.06 4.33
N GLU A 38 1.44 -1.09 3.88
CA GLU A 38 1.04 -1.78 2.66
C GLU A 38 1.72 -1.21 1.41
N GLY A 39 1.82 -2.01 0.36
CA GLY A 39 2.50 -1.65 -0.88
C GLY A 39 3.98 -2.00 -0.90
N ASN A 40 4.72 -1.36 -1.81
CA ASN A 40 6.14 -1.67 -2.11
C ASN A 40 6.46 -3.18 -2.27
N THR A 41 5.48 -3.95 -2.73
CA THR A 41 5.62 -5.39 -2.99
C THR A 41 6.57 -5.63 -4.15
N PRO A 42 7.33 -6.74 -4.14
CA PRO A 42 8.33 -7.03 -5.16
C PRO A 42 7.67 -7.27 -6.53
N LEU A 43 8.41 -6.90 -7.56
CA LEU A 43 8.14 -7.28 -8.95
C LEU A 43 9.15 -8.35 -9.33
N ILE A 44 8.71 -9.61 -9.37
CA ILE A 44 9.59 -10.76 -9.49
C ILE A 44 9.64 -11.19 -10.96
N ARG A 45 10.81 -11.18 -11.58
CA ARG A 45 11.01 -11.74 -12.92
C ARG A 45 10.96 -13.27 -12.84
N VAL A 46 10.19 -13.92 -13.72
CA VAL A 46 9.95 -15.37 -13.67
C VAL A 46 10.49 -16.11 -14.90
N ASP A 47 11.81 -16.00 -15.13
CA ASP A 47 12.49 -16.57 -16.30
C ASP A 47 12.31 -18.09 -16.43
N ASN A 48 12.31 -18.81 -15.31
CA ASN A 48 12.16 -20.27 -15.30
C ASN A 48 10.79 -20.71 -15.82
N PHE A 49 9.73 -19.97 -15.50
CA PHE A 49 8.38 -20.28 -15.97
C PHE A 49 8.27 -20.03 -17.47
N VAL A 50 8.78 -18.90 -17.96
CA VAL A 50 8.81 -18.57 -19.39
C VAL A 50 9.55 -19.64 -20.19
N LYS A 51 10.73 -20.07 -19.73
CA LYS A 51 11.49 -21.15 -20.36
C LYS A 51 10.72 -22.47 -20.38
N ALA A 52 10.03 -22.81 -19.28
CA ALA A 52 9.27 -24.04 -19.17
C ALA A 52 8.08 -24.13 -20.15
N ILE A 53 7.51 -22.98 -20.55
CA ILE A 53 6.41 -22.91 -21.53
C ILE A 53 6.88 -22.62 -22.97
N GLY A 54 8.19 -22.59 -23.22
CA GLY A 54 8.76 -22.30 -24.55
C GLY A 54 8.54 -20.86 -25.02
N GLY A 55 8.36 -19.92 -24.09
CA GLY A 55 8.12 -18.52 -24.41
C GLY A 55 9.40 -17.72 -24.69
N GLU A 56 9.30 -16.73 -25.57
CA GLU A 56 10.35 -15.72 -25.83
C GLU A 56 9.84 -14.32 -25.43
N PHE A 57 9.41 -14.18 -24.18
CA PHE A 57 8.88 -12.91 -23.65
C PHE A 57 9.31 -12.68 -22.21
N GLU A 58 9.29 -11.42 -21.76
CA GLU A 58 9.54 -11.10 -20.37
C GLU A 58 8.24 -11.20 -19.55
N LEU A 59 8.29 -11.95 -18.45
CA LEU A 59 7.17 -12.07 -17.51
C LEU A 59 7.61 -11.64 -16.12
N TYR A 60 6.79 -10.77 -15.53
CA TYR A 60 6.99 -10.27 -14.17
C TYR A 60 5.74 -10.52 -13.32
N LEU A 61 5.95 -11.07 -12.13
CA LEU A 61 4.92 -11.28 -11.13
C LEU A 61 4.91 -10.12 -10.14
N LYS A 62 3.81 -9.38 -10.09
CA LYS A 62 3.57 -8.40 -9.03
C LYS A 62 3.02 -9.12 -7.80
N TYR A 63 3.88 -9.41 -6.83
CA TYR A 63 3.51 -10.28 -5.71
C TYR A 63 2.79 -9.54 -4.58
N GLU A 64 1.49 -9.33 -4.74
CA GLU A 64 0.62 -8.63 -3.78
C GLU A 64 0.30 -9.41 -2.50
N GLY A 65 0.74 -10.68 -2.41
CA GLY A 65 0.60 -11.50 -1.22
C GLY A 65 1.48 -11.06 -0.05
N LEU A 66 2.42 -10.14 -0.25
CA LEU A 66 3.27 -9.58 0.82
C LEU A 66 2.69 -8.31 1.45
N ASN A 67 1.48 -7.90 1.05
CA ASN A 67 0.76 -6.88 1.82
C ASN A 67 0.31 -7.46 3.19
N PRO A 68 0.05 -6.61 4.19
CA PRO A 68 -0.31 -7.04 5.56
C PRO A 68 -1.43 -8.08 5.68
N THR A 69 -2.47 -8.03 4.84
CA THR A 69 -3.58 -9.02 4.78
C THR A 69 -3.41 -10.04 3.65
N CYS A 70 -2.20 -10.15 3.10
CA CYS A 70 -1.87 -11.00 1.95
C CYS A 70 -2.74 -10.77 0.72
N SER A 71 -3.25 -9.55 0.51
CA SER A 71 -3.96 -9.22 -0.71
C SER A 71 -3.74 -7.77 -1.14
N PHE A 72 -3.96 -7.51 -2.42
CA PHE A 72 -3.87 -6.15 -2.97
C PHE A 72 -4.88 -5.17 -2.36
N LYS A 73 -5.91 -5.67 -1.66
CA LYS A 73 -7.01 -4.86 -1.12
C LYS A 73 -6.51 -3.87 -0.06
N ASP A 74 -5.40 -4.14 0.61
CA ASP A 74 -4.83 -3.25 1.62
C ASP A 74 -4.57 -1.85 1.08
N ARG A 75 -4.15 -1.74 -0.18
CA ARG A 75 -3.92 -0.47 -0.87
C ARG A 75 -5.17 0.39 -0.96
N GLY A 76 -6.33 -0.23 -1.15
CA GLY A 76 -7.62 0.46 -1.17
C GLY A 76 -8.18 0.68 0.22
N MET A 77 -7.97 -0.27 1.12
CA MET A 77 -8.49 -0.21 2.49
C MET A 77 -7.84 0.90 3.32
N THR A 78 -6.52 1.11 3.20
CA THR A 78 -5.84 2.24 3.88
C THR A 78 -6.50 3.58 3.50
N MET A 79 -6.82 3.79 2.23
CA MET A 79 -7.48 5.00 1.73
C MET A 79 -8.91 5.12 2.26
N ALA A 80 -9.69 4.04 2.14
CA ALA A 80 -11.09 4.03 2.59
C ALA A 80 -11.20 4.33 4.10
N VAL A 81 -10.35 3.70 4.92
CA VAL A 81 -10.35 3.88 6.37
C VAL A 81 -9.85 5.28 6.75
N SER A 82 -8.78 5.78 6.11
CA SER A 82 -8.25 7.13 6.33
C SER A 82 -9.30 8.21 6.02
N LYS A 83 -10.00 8.09 4.88
CA LYS A 83 -11.08 9.03 4.52
C LYS A 83 -12.32 8.89 5.40
N ALA A 84 -12.65 7.68 5.86
CA ALA A 84 -13.75 7.48 6.79
C ALA A 84 -13.45 8.13 8.15
N ALA A 85 -12.21 8.03 8.63
CA ALA A 85 -11.76 8.69 9.85
C ALA A 85 -11.79 10.23 9.71
N GLU A 86 -11.37 10.77 8.56
CA GLU A 86 -11.50 12.21 8.25
C GLU A 86 -12.97 12.69 8.34
N ARG A 87 -13.91 11.93 7.75
CA ARG A 87 -15.34 12.28 7.77
C ARG A 87 -15.96 12.18 9.15
N LYS A 88 -15.60 11.16 9.95
CA LYS A 88 -16.09 11.04 11.33
C LYS A 88 -15.63 12.18 12.23
N GLY A 89 -14.45 12.76 11.97
CA GLY A 89 -14.01 14.00 12.62
C GLY A 89 -14.77 15.25 12.14
N ALA A 90 -15.43 15.18 10.97
CA ALA A 90 -16.10 16.31 10.33
C ALA A 90 -17.63 16.33 10.50
N SER A 91 -18.33 15.19 10.55
CA SER A 91 -19.76 15.02 10.86
C SER A 91 -20.17 13.54 10.86
N GLY A 92 -20.88 13.11 11.91
CA GLY A 92 -21.29 11.72 12.12
C GLY A 92 -22.43 11.21 11.23
N ASP A 93 -22.17 10.97 9.94
CA ASP A 93 -23.08 10.18 9.10
C ASP A 93 -22.33 9.20 8.18
N LEU A 94 -22.55 7.90 8.40
CA LEU A 94 -21.95 6.78 7.65
C LEU A 94 -22.86 6.24 6.54
N ARG A 95 -23.92 6.96 6.16
CA ARG A 95 -24.99 6.42 5.31
C ARG A 95 -24.69 6.30 3.81
N GLU A 96 -23.56 6.80 3.33
CA GLU A 96 -23.21 6.72 1.91
C GLU A 96 -21.87 5.99 1.75
N HIS A 97 -21.81 5.01 0.82
CA HIS A 97 -20.63 4.25 0.35
C HIS A 97 -20.43 2.81 0.86
N GLY A 98 -21.50 2.00 0.86
CA GLY A 98 -21.45 0.53 1.02
C GLY A 98 -20.77 -0.27 -0.13
N LYS A 99 -19.90 0.35 -0.95
CA LYS A 99 -19.19 -0.34 -2.05
C LYS A 99 -17.69 -0.57 -1.82
N TYR A 100 -17.07 0.15 -0.88
CA TYR A 100 -15.64 -0.03 -0.54
C TYR A 100 -15.40 -0.88 0.71
N PHE A 101 -16.41 -1.00 1.57
CA PHE A 101 -16.32 -1.75 2.82
C PHE A 101 -16.92 -3.15 2.67
N ARG A 102 -16.30 -3.99 1.84
CA ARG A 102 -16.42 -5.44 2.04
C ARG A 102 -15.08 -5.96 2.55
N PRO A 103 -14.95 -6.22 3.87
CA PRO A 103 -13.82 -6.97 4.38
C PRO A 103 -13.94 -8.39 3.83
N GLY A 104 -13.31 -8.65 2.69
CA GLY A 104 -13.04 -10.01 2.27
C GLY A 104 -12.03 -10.58 3.26
N GLY A 105 -12.50 -11.43 4.16
CA GLY A 105 -11.70 -12.09 5.18
C GLY A 105 -10.48 -12.77 4.57
N GLY A 106 -9.33 -12.49 5.18
CA GLY A 106 -8.03 -13.02 4.81
C GLY A 106 -6.99 -12.45 5.77
N LEU A 107 -7.16 -12.67 7.07
CA LEU A 107 -6.06 -12.50 8.01
C LEU A 107 -5.01 -13.54 7.64
N CYS A 108 -4.00 -13.11 6.91
CA CYS A 108 -2.79 -13.88 6.73
C CYS A 108 -2.02 -13.76 8.03
N GLY A 109 -1.88 -14.88 8.75
CA GLY A 109 -1.39 -14.91 10.12
C GLY A 109 -0.12 -14.10 10.32
N ALA A 110 -0.21 -13.07 11.16
CA ALA A 110 0.94 -12.52 11.86
C ALA A 110 1.53 -13.67 12.71
N ARG A 111 2.76 -14.08 12.39
CA ARG A 111 3.62 -14.77 13.36
C ARG A 111 4.41 -13.73 14.13
#